data_AF-A0A933LTS4-F1
#
_entry.id   AF-A0A933LTS4-F1
#
_cell.length_a   1.000
_cell.length_b   1.000
_cell.length_c   1.000
_cell.angle_alpha   90.00
_cell.angle_beta   90.00
_cell.angle_gamma   90.00
#
_symmetry.space_group_name_H-M   'P 1'
#
loop_
_entity.id
_entity.type
_entity.pdbx_description
1 polymer ?
#
loop_
_entity_poly.entity_id
_entity_poly.type
_entity_poly.pdbx_seq_one_letter_code
_entity_poly.pdbx_strand_id
1 'polypeptide(L)'
;MTWSTKVDDRGKYRDMANRVVLQLLQGASRDDADMLAALASDLIVEGKSLRSTSFDLTSGNQRLLQSLRILAGEPENPKGRPSPLTRAAVEEAMMGPWKYQDDHHSLGWDPQAQRLHALRGKIPEKDKASRSVRAAVFLASQALPLFPCFAVRRRLRTTGFHRHDEDDWFAWPIWREPISLDTLRSLLAHPFHSDLRERGVEVVYRCRRAHTGGSEGNYRVFSPPEERPWPVRRRRLLSRQGGKR
;
A
#
# COMPACT_ATOMS: atom_id res chain seq x y z
N MET A 1 -14.70 -0.11 13.08
CA MET A 1 -14.26 1.29 13.19
C MET A 1 -15.16 2.28 12.44
N THR A 2 -15.90 3.14 13.15
CA THR A 2 -16.65 4.27 12.55
C THR A 2 -15.78 5.53 12.51
N TRP A 3 -14.92 5.64 11.51
CA TRP A 3 -14.07 6.81 11.21
C TRP A 3 -14.72 7.76 10.17
N SER A 4 -14.27 9.02 10.12
CA SER A 4 -14.44 9.96 9.00
C SER A 4 -13.99 9.33 7.67
N THR A 5 -14.55 9.80 6.57
CA THR A 5 -14.19 9.32 5.23
C THR A 5 -12.80 9.76 4.79
N LYS A 6 -12.16 10.74 5.45
CA LYS A 6 -10.80 11.23 5.13
C LYS A 6 -9.77 10.98 6.23
N VAL A 7 -8.54 10.66 5.80
CA VAL A 7 -7.31 10.62 6.61
C VAL A 7 -6.56 11.96 6.50
N ASP A 8 -7.22 13.09 6.67
CA ASP A 8 -6.59 14.42 6.52
C ASP A 8 -6.60 15.26 7.81
N ASP A 9 -7.43 14.88 8.77
CA ASP A 9 -7.65 15.59 10.02
C ASP A 9 -6.86 14.96 11.17
N ARG A 10 -5.83 15.68 11.64
CA ARG A 10 -4.94 15.26 12.72
C ARG A 10 -5.68 15.11 14.05
N GLY A 11 -6.65 15.98 14.34
CA GLY A 11 -7.43 15.92 15.58
C GLY A 11 -8.28 14.65 15.62
N LYS A 12 -9.05 14.40 14.55
CA LYS A 12 -9.88 13.19 14.43
C LYS A 12 -9.05 11.90 14.46
N TYR A 13 -7.85 11.93 13.88
CA TYR A 13 -6.93 10.80 13.94
C TYR A 13 -6.47 10.53 15.39
N ARG A 14 -6.09 11.56 16.14
CA ARG A 14 -5.72 11.43 17.57
C ARG A 14 -6.88 10.93 18.42
N ASP A 15 -8.08 11.47 18.21
CA ASP A 15 -9.27 11.03 18.94
C ASP A 15 -9.59 9.55 18.68
N MET A 16 -9.34 9.08 17.45
CA MET A 16 -9.45 7.66 17.12
C MET A 16 -8.35 6.84 17.80
N ALA A 17 -7.10 7.28 17.69
CA ALA A 17 -5.96 6.61 18.32
C ALA A 17 -6.18 6.45 19.84
N ASN A 18 -6.67 7.49 20.51
CA ASN A 18 -7.01 7.45 21.93
C ASN A 18 -8.10 6.41 22.23
N ARG A 19 -9.16 6.34 21.41
CA ARG A 19 -10.21 5.32 21.57
C ARG A 19 -9.66 3.90 21.41
N VAL A 20 -8.84 3.68 20.39
CA VAL A 20 -8.19 2.37 20.15
C VAL A 20 -7.28 2.01 21.32
N VAL A 21 -6.48 2.95 21.84
CA VAL A 21 -5.64 2.71 23.02
C VAL A 21 -6.49 2.33 24.24
N LEU A 22 -7.60 3.02 24.49
CA LEU A 22 -8.51 2.67 25.59
C LEU A 22 -9.10 1.26 25.43
N GLN A 23 -9.46 0.87 24.20
CA GLN A 23 -9.93 -0.49 23.91
C GLN A 23 -8.85 -1.54 24.13
N LEU A 24 -7.60 -1.26 23.74
CA LEU A 24 -6.46 -2.14 24.00
C LEU A 24 -6.21 -2.33 25.49
N LEU A 25 -6.28 -1.26 26.28
CA LEU A 25 -6.16 -1.33 27.74
C LEU A 25 -7.28 -2.16 28.38
N GLN A 26 -8.41 -2.32 27.69
CA GLN A 26 -9.53 -3.18 28.07
C GLN A 26 -9.44 -4.61 27.51
N GLY A 27 -8.32 -4.97 26.85
CA GLY A 27 -8.09 -6.31 26.31
C GLY A 27 -8.60 -6.55 24.89
N ALA A 28 -8.94 -5.50 24.13
CA ALA A 28 -9.30 -5.64 22.72
C ALA A 28 -8.12 -6.12 21.85
N SER A 29 -8.43 -6.69 20.68
CA SER A 29 -7.43 -7.07 19.67
C SER A 29 -6.64 -5.86 19.16
N ARG A 30 -5.42 -6.13 18.70
CA ARG A 30 -4.52 -5.13 18.08
C ARG A 30 -4.88 -4.74 16.66
N ASP A 31 -5.81 -5.45 16.02
CA ASP A 31 -6.14 -5.25 14.60
C ASP A 31 -6.46 -3.79 14.28
N ASP A 32 -7.22 -3.14 15.15
CA ASP A 32 -7.61 -1.75 15.00
C ASP A 32 -6.40 -0.79 15.11
N ALA A 33 -5.47 -1.07 16.03
CA ALA A 33 -4.25 -0.29 16.19
C ALA A 33 -3.28 -0.47 15.03
N ASP A 34 -3.12 -1.71 14.57
CA ASP A 34 -2.22 -2.04 13.46
C ASP A 34 -2.78 -1.47 12.14
N MET A 35 -4.10 -1.50 11.93
CA MET A 35 -4.76 -0.83 10.81
C MET A 35 -4.58 0.69 10.87
N LEU A 36 -4.78 1.30 12.04
CA LEU A 36 -4.60 2.75 12.19
C LEU A 36 -3.16 3.18 11.87
N ALA A 37 -2.18 2.42 12.38
CA ALA A 37 -0.77 2.65 12.10
C ALA A 37 -0.43 2.47 10.62
N ALA A 38 -1.13 1.60 9.88
CA ALA A 38 -0.93 1.42 8.44
C ALA A 38 -1.45 2.59 7.60
N LEU A 39 -2.37 3.40 8.13
CA LEU A 39 -3.08 4.43 7.36
C LEU A 39 -2.41 5.80 7.45
N ALA A 40 -1.85 6.18 8.61
CA ALA A 40 -1.17 7.46 8.79
C ALA A 40 -0.28 7.49 10.05
N SER A 41 0.36 8.62 10.29
CA SER A 41 0.97 8.96 11.57
C SER A 41 0.88 10.46 11.84
N ASP A 42 0.51 10.84 13.06
CA ASP A 42 0.46 12.23 13.52
C ASP A 42 1.77 12.72 14.15
N LEU A 43 2.79 11.85 14.23
CA LEU A 43 4.12 12.17 14.75
C LEU A 43 4.88 13.16 13.84
N ILE A 44 4.49 13.25 12.57
CA ILE A 44 5.03 14.24 11.65
C ILE A 44 4.26 15.55 11.79
N VAL A 45 4.87 16.51 12.47
CA VAL A 45 4.25 17.82 12.79
C VAL A 45 4.46 18.85 11.67
N GLU A 46 5.32 18.57 10.69
CA GLU A 46 5.56 19.49 9.57
C GLU A 46 4.37 19.57 8.61
N GLY A 47 3.73 20.75 8.57
CA GLY A 47 2.54 21.05 7.79
C GLY A 47 1.25 20.97 8.62
N LYS A 48 0.18 21.57 8.08
CA LYS A 48 -1.12 21.64 8.75
C LYS A 48 -1.92 20.33 8.65
N SER A 49 -1.66 19.49 7.65
CA SER A 49 -2.42 18.26 7.38
C SER A 49 -1.75 17.01 7.94
N LEU A 50 -2.56 16.00 8.24
CA LEU A 50 -2.09 14.63 8.49
C LEU A 50 -1.52 14.06 7.18
N ARG A 51 -0.38 13.37 7.25
CA ARG A 51 0.17 12.66 6.09
C ARG A 51 -0.35 11.22 6.10
N SER A 52 -0.88 10.81 4.95
CA SER A 52 -1.36 9.46 4.71
C SER A 52 -0.21 8.53 4.29
N THR A 53 -0.45 7.23 4.43
CA THR A 53 0.42 6.14 4.00
C THR A 53 0.84 6.24 2.54
N SER A 54 1.99 5.65 2.19
CA SER A 54 2.45 5.60 0.79
C SER A 54 1.53 4.78 -0.13
N PHE A 55 0.68 3.92 0.45
CA PHE A 55 -0.39 3.20 -0.26
C PHE A 55 -1.59 4.07 -0.61
N ASP A 56 -1.68 5.29 -0.06
CA ASP A 56 -2.69 6.25 -0.49
C ASP A 56 -2.27 6.87 -1.82
N LEU A 57 -2.80 6.28 -2.89
CA LEU A 57 -2.61 6.75 -4.27
C LEU A 57 -3.82 7.52 -4.78
N THR A 58 -4.82 7.74 -3.91
CA THR A 58 -6.02 8.51 -4.25
C THR A 58 -5.68 9.97 -4.48
N SER A 59 -6.45 10.64 -5.35
CA SER A 59 -6.26 12.06 -5.63
C SER A 59 -7.60 12.80 -5.73
N GLY A 60 -7.56 14.13 -5.62
CA GLY A 60 -8.74 14.98 -5.76
C GLY A 60 -9.80 14.68 -4.69
N ASN A 61 -11.00 14.30 -5.14
CA ASN A 61 -12.14 14.01 -4.25
C ASN A 61 -12.18 12.57 -3.73
N GLN A 62 -11.33 11.67 -4.23
CA GLN A 62 -11.25 10.30 -3.74
C GLN A 62 -10.66 10.26 -2.32
N ARG A 63 -11.18 9.36 -1.48
CA ARG A 63 -10.75 9.23 -0.10
C ARG A 63 -10.49 7.76 0.21
N LEU A 64 -9.27 7.41 0.59
CA LEU A 64 -8.84 6.03 0.82
C LEU A 64 -9.82 5.25 1.71
N LEU A 65 -10.10 5.75 2.92
CA LEU A 65 -10.99 5.07 3.88
C LEU A 65 -12.41 4.84 3.38
N GLN A 66 -13.00 5.86 2.76
CA GLN A 66 -14.32 5.72 2.17
C GLN A 66 -14.30 4.63 1.11
N SER A 67 -13.26 4.62 0.28
CA SER A 67 -13.10 3.62 -0.76
C SER A 67 -12.92 2.21 -0.16
N LEU A 68 -12.16 2.05 0.93
CA LEU A 68 -12.02 0.77 1.63
C LEU A 68 -13.37 0.23 2.15
N ARG A 69 -14.23 1.11 2.67
CA ARG A 69 -15.58 0.73 3.13
C ARG A 69 -16.51 0.31 2.00
N ILE A 70 -16.49 1.07 0.91
CA ILE A 70 -17.24 0.74 -0.29
C ILE A 70 -16.77 -0.63 -0.81
N LEU A 71 -15.46 -0.87 -0.88
CA LEU A 71 -14.89 -2.16 -1.24
C LEU A 71 -15.39 -3.30 -0.33
N ALA A 72 -15.54 -3.03 0.98
CA ALA A 72 -16.05 -4.00 1.96
C ALA A 72 -17.55 -4.31 1.85
N GLY A 73 -18.33 -3.48 1.16
CA GLY A 73 -19.77 -3.71 0.99
C GLY A 73 -20.67 -2.56 1.40
N GLU A 74 -20.11 -1.51 2.01
CA GLU A 74 -20.90 -0.35 2.40
C GLU A 74 -21.40 0.41 1.16
N PRO A 75 -22.62 0.97 1.21
CA PRO A 75 -23.14 1.75 0.11
C PRO A 75 -22.37 3.07 -0.03
N GLU A 76 -22.13 3.51 -1.27
CA GLU A 76 -21.42 4.77 -1.54
C GLU A 76 -22.15 6.01 -1.02
N ASN A 77 -23.48 5.93 -0.95
CA ASN A 77 -24.36 6.98 -0.45
C ASN A 77 -25.37 6.40 0.57
N PRO A 78 -25.92 7.21 1.50
CA PRO A 78 -26.80 6.73 2.57
C PRO A 78 -28.10 6.05 2.11
N LYS A 79 -28.50 6.26 0.84
CA LYS A 79 -29.70 5.67 0.24
C LYS A 79 -29.38 4.43 -0.61
N GLY A 80 -28.10 4.11 -0.79
CA GLY A 80 -27.62 3.02 -1.61
C GLY A 80 -27.84 1.68 -0.93
N ARG A 81 -27.86 0.62 -1.72
CA ARG A 81 -27.91 -0.75 -1.19
C ARG A 81 -26.49 -1.23 -0.92
N PRO A 82 -26.23 -1.87 0.24
CA PRO A 82 -25.00 -2.61 0.45
C PRO A 82 -24.79 -3.62 -0.68
N SER A 83 -23.55 -3.77 -1.11
CA SER A 83 -23.14 -4.72 -2.14
C SER A 83 -22.08 -5.64 -1.53
N PRO A 84 -22.44 -6.69 -0.79
CA PRO A 84 -21.47 -7.55 -0.13
C PRO A 84 -20.60 -8.29 -1.14
N LEU A 85 -19.37 -8.61 -0.75
CA LEU A 85 -18.50 -9.48 -1.54
C LEU A 85 -19.08 -10.89 -1.61
N THR A 86 -19.20 -11.43 -2.82
CA THR A 86 -19.69 -12.78 -3.04
C THR A 86 -18.54 -13.78 -2.95
N ARG A 87 -18.84 -15.04 -2.63
CA ARG A 87 -17.87 -16.14 -2.68
C ARG A 87 -17.18 -16.22 -4.05
N ALA A 88 -17.95 -16.09 -5.13
CA ALA A 88 -17.43 -16.13 -6.50
C ALA A 88 -16.43 -15.00 -6.78
N ALA A 89 -16.66 -13.79 -6.24
CA ALA A 89 -15.71 -12.68 -6.38
C ALA A 89 -14.39 -12.95 -5.62
N VAL A 90 -14.47 -13.57 -4.44
CA VAL A 90 -13.26 -13.98 -3.69
C VAL A 90 -12.51 -15.09 -4.41
N GLU A 91 -13.21 -16.07 -4.97
CA GLU A 91 -12.62 -17.14 -5.79
C GLU A 91 -11.93 -16.57 -7.04
N GLU A 92 -12.56 -15.61 -7.73
CA GLU A 92 -11.94 -14.89 -8.85
C GLU A 92 -10.67 -14.17 -8.40
N ALA A 93 -10.71 -13.44 -7.27
CA ALA A 93 -9.55 -12.72 -6.77
C ALA A 93 -8.37 -13.63 -6.45
N MET A 94 -8.63 -14.80 -5.87
CA MET A 94 -7.58 -15.74 -5.45
C MET A 94 -7.04 -16.61 -6.60
N MET A 95 -7.92 -17.11 -7.47
CA MET A 95 -7.58 -18.17 -8.44
C MET A 95 -7.59 -17.67 -9.89
N GLY A 96 -8.23 -16.54 -10.16
CA GLY A 96 -8.45 -16.05 -11.51
C GLY A 96 -9.37 -16.94 -12.36
N PRO A 97 -9.46 -16.68 -13.68
CA PRO A 97 -8.91 -15.50 -14.35
C PRO A 97 -9.64 -14.22 -13.91
N TRP A 98 -8.89 -13.13 -13.75
CA TRP A 98 -9.43 -11.80 -13.41
C TRP A 98 -10.19 -11.20 -14.60
N LYS A 99 -11.49 -10.92 -14.41
CA LYS A 99 -12.42 -10.50 -15.47
C LYS A 99 -12.66 -9.00 -15.54
N TYR A 100 -12.27 -8.25 -14.50
CA TYR A 100 -12.38 -6.78 -14.46
C TYR A 100 -13.81 -6.27 -14.71
N GLN A 101 -14.80 -6.90 -14.08
CA GLN A 101 -16.22 -6.56 -14.27
C GLN A 101 -16.77 -5.62 -13.20
N ASP A 102 -16.06 -5.44 -12.08
CA ASP A 102 -16.53 -4.60 -10.99
C ASP A 102 -16.37 -3.12 -11.35
N ASP A 103 -17.43 -2.35 -11.18
CA ASP A 103 -17.42 -0.87 -11.31
C ASP A 103 -16.90 -0.22 -10.02
N HIS A 104 -15.72 -0.64 -9.58
CA HIS A 104 -15.03 -0.11 -8.40
C HIS A 104 -13.60 0.30 -8.77
N HIS A 105 -13.13 1.38 -8.16
CA HIS A 105 -11.80 1.89 -8.38
C HIS A 105 -10.72 1.01 -7.71
N SER A 106 -9.63 0.74 -8.41
CA SER A 106 -8.53 -0.13 -7.92
C SER A 106 -7.61 0.53 -6.89
N LEU A 107 -7.90 1.78 -6.49
CA LEU A 107 -7.07 2.62 -5.61
C LEU A 107 -5.66 2.89 -6.15
N GLY A 108 -5.45 2.67 -7.45
CA GLY A 108 -4.14 2.75 -8.08
C GLY A 108 -3.24 1.56 -7.73
N TRP A 109 -3.74 0.55 -7.02
CA TRP A 109 -2.97 -0.62 -6.63
C TRP A 109 -2.82 -1.65 -7.76
N ASP A 110 -3.73 -1.60 -8.74
CA ASP A 110 -3.63 -2.45 -9.93
C ASP A 110 -2.88 -1.72 -11.06
N PRO A 111 -1.71 -2.21 -11.52
CA PRO A 111 -0.99 -1.62 -12.64
C PRO A 111 -1.77 -1.68 -13.96
N GLN A 112 -2.71 -2.61 -14.14
CA GLN A 112 -3.59 -2.62 -15.32
C GLN A 112 -4.54 -1.41 -15.34
N ALA A 113 -4.78 -0.79 -14.18
CA ALA A 113 -5.50 0.47 -14.10
C ALA A 113 -4.66 1.67 -14.59
N GLN A 114 -3.37 1.49 -14.89
CA GLN A 114 -2.53 2.53 -15.49
C GLN A 114 -3.00 2.85 -16.91
N ARG A 115 -3.83 3.89 -17.04
CA ARG A 115 -4.33 4.38 -18.32
C ARG A 115 -3.26 5.27 -18.97
N LEU A 116 -2.34 4.69 -19.73
CA LEU A 116 -1.41 5.48 -20.55
C LEU A 116 -2.19 6.19 -21.67
N HIS A 117 -2.33 7.52 -21.56
CA HIS A 117 -3.09 8.36 -22.49
C HIS A 117 -2.61 8.23 -23.96
N ALA A 118 -1.33 7.93 -24.19
CA ALA A 118 -0.73 7.85 -25.52
C ALA A 118 -1.05 6.58 -26.32
N LEU A 119 -1.65 5.55 -25.71
CA LEU A 119 -1.91 4.24 -26.36
C LEU A 119 -3.40 3.93 -26.57
N ARG A 120 -4.29 4.91 -26.38
CA ARG A 120 -5.74 4.67 -26.51
C ARG A 120 -6.32 5.32 -27.77
N GLY A 121 -6.94 4.51 -28.63
CA GLY A 121 -7.76 4.95 -29.76
C GLY A 121 -9.15 5.47 -29.37
N LYS A 122 -9.45 5.66 -28.08
CA LYS A 122 -10.74 6.16 -27.57
C LYS A 122 -10.55 7.36 -26.64
N ILE A 123 -11.41 8.35 -26.83
CA ILE A 123 -11.46 9.60 -26.07
C ILE A 123 -11.78 9.30 -24.58
N PRO A 124 -11.00 9.83 -23.60
CA PRO A 124 -11.10 9.48 -22.18
C PRO A 124 -12.47 9.67 -21.53
N GLU A 125 -13.25 10.65 -22.00
CA GLU A 125 -14.52 11.06 -21.38
C GLU A 125 -15.65 10.01 -21.49
N LYS A 126 -15.55 9.07 -22.44
CA LYS A 126 -16.58 8.05 -22.69
C LYS A 126 -16.29 6.68 -22.04
N ASP A 127 -15.13 6.52 -21.40
CA ASP A 127 -14.69 5.27 -20.74
C ASP A 127 -14.53 5.47 -19.22
N LYS A 128 -15.64 5.85 -18.57
CA LYS A 128 -15.69 6.21 -17.14
C LYS A 128 -15.72 5.01 -16.19
N ALA A 129 -15.96 3.80 -16.68
CA ALA A 129 -16.04 2.62 -15.83
C ALA A 129 -14.68 2.35 -15.20
N SER A 130 -14.57 2.51 -13.89
CA SER A 130 -13.39 2.07 -13.15
C SER A 130 -13.52 0.57 -12.99
N ARG A 131 -12.88 -0.19 -13.88
CA ARG A 131 -12.91 -1.64 -13.85
C ARG A 131 -11.82 -2.17 -12.93
N SER A 132 -12.19 -3.03 -11.99
CA SER A 132 -11.25 -3.73 -11.12
C SER A 132 -11.74 -5.16 -10.82
N VAL A 133 -10.92 -5.89 -10.08
CA VAL A 133 -11.34 -7.07 -9.32
C VAL A 133 -11.50 -6.63 -7.88
N ARG A 134 -12.71 -6.20 -7.50
CA ARG A 134 -13.01 -5.55 -6.22
C ARG A 134 -12.55 -6.39 -5.04
N ALA A 135 -12.80 -7.70 -5.09
CA ALA A 135 -12.38 -8.63 -4.05
C ALA A 135 -10.86 -8.68 -3.89
N ALA A 136 -10.08 -8.56 -4.98
CA ALA A 136 -8.62 -8.51 -4.90
C ALA A 136 -8.14 -7.22 -4.23
N VAL A 137 -8.74 -6.07 -4.57
CA VAL A 137 -8.42 -4.79 -3.93
C VAL A 137 -8.82 -4.79 -2.45
N PHE A 138 -9.96 -5.40 -2.11
CA PHE A 138 -10.39 -5.59 -0.73
C PHE A 138 -9.41 -6.50 0.03
N LEU A 139 -9.01 -7.64 -0.51
CA LEU A 139 -8.02 -8.52 0.12
C LEU A 139 -6.68 -7.80 0.33
N ALA A 140 -6.22 -7.03 -0.66
CA ALA A 140 -5.03 -6.20 -0.52
C ALA A 140 -5.16 -5.19 0.63
N SER A 141 -6.35 -4.62 0.85
CA SER A 141 -6.59 -3.70 1.97
C SER A 141 -6.48 -4.38 3.34
N GLN A 142 -6.82 -5.67 3.42
CA GLN A 142 -6.67 -6.45 4.66
C GLN A 142 -5.21 -6.71 5.01
N ALA A 143 -4.29 -6.58 4.05
CA ALA A 143 -2.85 -6.69 4.28
C ALA A 143 -2.21 -5.38 4.77
N LEU A 144 -2.92 -4.24 4.74
CA LEU A 144 -2.40 -2.94 5.17
C LEU A 144 -1.72 -2.96 6.56
N PRO A 145 -2.23 -3.65 7.60
CA PRO A 145 -1.58 -3.75 8.91
C PRO A 145 -0.14 -4.28 8.88
N LEU A 146 0.29 -4.97 7.82
CA LEU A 146 1.67 -5.40 7.61
C LEU A 146 2.61 -4.26 7.20
N PHE A 147 2.06 -3.10 6.88
CA PHE A 147 2.78 -1.95 6.34
C PHE A 147 2.62 -0.69 7.20
N PRO A 148 2.99 -0.72 8.50
CA PRO A 148 2.80 0.43 9.38
C PRO A 148 3.60 1.65 8.90
N CYS A 149 3.04 2.82 9.18
CA CYS A 149 3.64 4.11 9.00
C CYS A 149 4.38 4.56 10.26
N PHE A 150 5.56 5.14 10.09
CA PHE A 150 6.40 5.61 11.19
C PHE A 150 7.21 6.84 10.78
N ALA A 151 7.61 7.64 11.78
CA ALA A 151 8.40 8.84 11.56
C ALA A 151 9.90 8.52 11.56
N VAL A 152 10.61 8.91 10.50
CA VAL A 152 12.08 8.85 10.43
C VAL A 152 12.61 10.20 9.99
N ARG A 153 13.47 10.83 10.81
CA ARG A 153 14.11 12.13 10.49
C ARG A 153 13.09 13.17 9.97
N ARG A 154 11.97 13.32 10.68
CA ARG A 154 10.86 14.25 10.37
C ARG A 154 10.08 13.94 9.08
N ARG A 155 10.26 12.76 8.48
CA ARG A 155 9.50 12.29 7.32
C ARG A 155 8.67 11.06 7.67
N LEU A 156 7.47 10.97 7.11
CA LEU A 156 6.66 9.77 7.18
C LEU A 156 7.29 8.69 6.28
N ARG A 157 7.42 7.47 6.81
CA ARG A 157 7.83 6.27 6.08
C ARG A 157 6.75 5.21 6.24
N THR A 158 6.55 4.44 5.19
CA THR A 158 5.67 3.27 5.18
C THR A 158 6.55 2.04 5.02
N THR A 159 6.33 1.00 5.82
CA THR A 159 7.04 -0.28 5.68
C THR A 159 6.87 -0.85 4.26
N GLY A 160 7.88 -1.53 3.72
CA GLY A 160 7.90 -2.00 2.33
C GLY A 160 8.26 -0.94 1.29
N PHE A 161 8.30 0.36 1.65
CA PHE A 161 8.70 1.43 0.75
C PHE A 161 10.16 1.88 0.92
N HIS A 162 10.84 2.04 -0.21
CA HIS A 162 12.19 2.59 -0.30
C HIS A 162 12.27 3.63 -1.41
N ARG A 163 13.29 4.51 -1.32
CA ARG A 163 13.54 5.55 -2.32
C ARG A 163 14.77 5.15 -3.12
N HIS A 164 14.69 5.21 -4.43
CA HIS A 164 15.77 4.90 -5.37
C HIS A 164 15.66 5.84 -6.56
N ASP A 165 16.73 6.58 -6.88
CA ASP A 165 16.76 7.60 -7.94
C ASP A 165 15.58 8.59 -7.88
N GLU A 166 15.35 9.17 -6.70
CA GLU A 166 14.23 10.09 -6.40
C GLU A 166 12.81 9.51 -6.46
N ASP A 167 12.64 8.31 -7.01
CA ASP A 167 11.36 7.59 -7.07
C ASP A 167 11.07 6.81 -5.78
N ASP A 168 9.79 6.69 -5.43
CA ASP A 168 9.29 5.84 -4.36
C ASP A 168 8.91 4.45 -4.92
N TRP A 169 9.46 3.40 -4.31
CA TRP A 169 9.28 2.02 -4.73
C TRP A 169 8.68 1.19 -3.59
N PHE A 170 7.64 0.42 -3.89
CA PHE A 170 7.11 -0.62 -3.02
C PHE A 170 7.74 -1.97 -3.39
N ALA A 171 8.21 -2.75 -2.41
CA ALA A 171 8.79 -4.07 -2.64
C ALA A 171 8.21 -5.12 -1.71
N TRP A 172 8.11 -6.35 -2.23
CA TRP A 172 7.63 -7.51 -1.48
C TRP A 172 8.40 -8.78 -1.89
N PRO A 173 8.66 -9.68 -0.93
CA PRO A 173 9.32 -10.96 -1.18
C PRO A 173 8.33 -12.00 -1.70
N ILE A 174 8.84 -12.97 -2.44
CA ILE A 174 8.24 -14.28 -2.69
C ILE A 174 9.17 -15.32 -2.08
N TRP A 175 8.60 -16.25 -1.34
CA TRP A 175 9.34 -17.22 -0.55
C TRP A 175 8.72 -18.61 -0.71
N ARG A 176 9.51 -19.64 -0.41
CA ARG A 176 9.12 -21.03 -0.66
C ARG A 176 8.36 -21.67 0.49
N GLU A 177 8.90 -21.57 1.69
CA GLU A 177 8.38 -22.28 2.87
C GLU A 177 7.33 -21.45 3.60
N PRO A 178 6.22 -22.03 4.11
CA PRO A 178 5.27 -21.29 4.93
C PRO A 178 5.96 -20.59 6.10
N ILE A 179 5.69 -19.29 6.27
CA ILE A 179 6.25 -18.48 7.35
C ILE A 179 5.14 -17.93 8.24
N SER A 180 5.47 -17.64 9.50
CA SER A 180 4.54 -16.95 10.40
C SER A 180 4.32 -15.50 9.95
N LEU A 181 3.21 -14.91 10.39
CA LEU A 181 2.90 -13.51 10.11
C LEU A 181 3.98 -12.57 10.68
N ASP A 182 4.55 -12.89 11.84
CA ASP A 182 5.63 -12.10 12.44
C ASP A 182 6.92 -12.18 11.62
N THR A 183 7.24 -13.35 11.07
CA THR A 183 8.36 -13.51 10.15
C THR A 183 8.15 -12.66 8.89
N LEU A 184 6.93 -12.67 8.33
CA LEU A 184 6.58 -11.84 7.19
C LEU A 184 6.71 -10.34 7.53
N ARG A 185 6.24 -9.88 8.69
CA ARG A 185 6.41 -8.49 9.15
C ARG A 185 7.88 -8.10 9.23
N SER A 186 8.73 -8.94 9.82
CA SER A 186 10.18 -8.70 9.87
C SER A 186 10.79 -8.66 8.47
N LEU A 187 10.34 -9.54 7.57
CA LEU A 187 10.84 -9.60 6.20
C LEU A 187 10.45 -8.37 5.38
N LEU A 188 9.22 -7.87 5.52
CA LEU A 188 8.73 -6.66 4.86
C LEU A 188 9.41 -5.37 5.36
N ALA A 189 9.89 -5.37 6.61
CA ALA A 189 10.70 -4.28 7.16
C ALA A 189 12.18 -4.37 6.76
N HIS A 190 12.63 -5.50 6.23
CA HIS A 190 14.02 -5.72 5.85
C HIS A 190 14.37 -4.96 4.55
N PRO A 191 15.57 -4.38 4.42
CA PRO A 191 16.02 -3.70 3.19
C PRO A 191 16.25 -4.61 1.96
N PHE A 192 15.92 -5.90 2.06
CA PHE A 192 16.11 -6.94 1.04
C PHE A 192 17.55 -7.06 0.49
N HIS A 193 18.52 -7.26 1.40
CA HIS A 193 19.90 -7.61 1.03
C HIS A 193 20.01 -9.04 0.49
N SER A 194 21.12 -9.35 -0.20
CA SER A 194 21.34 -10.63 -0.90
C SER A 194 21.40 -11.86 0.00
N ASP A 195 21.59 -11.69 1.31
CA ASP A 195 21.58 -12.80 2.28
C ASP A 195 20.19 -13.44 2.45
N LEU A 196 19.11 -12.76 2.04
CA LEU A 196 17.76 -13.33 2.13
C LEU A 196 17.53 -14.52 1.20
N ARG A 197 18.27 -14.63 0.09
CA ARG A 197 18.19 -15.81 -0.79
C ARG A 197 18.62 -17.08 -0.06
N GLU A 198 19.66 -16.98 0.75
CA GLU A 198 20.15 -18.07 1.60
C GLU A 198 19.15 -18.42 2.72
N ARG A 199 18.17 -17.54 2.97
CA ARG A 199 17.12 -17.69 4.00
C ARG A 199 15.75 -18.07 3.42
N GLY A 200 15.68 -18.47 2.14
CA GLY A 200 14.47 -19.00 1.51
C GLY A 200 13.60 -17.99 0.76
N VAL A 201 14.06 -16.74 0.60
CA VAL A 201 13.42 -15.76 -0.31
C VAL A 201 13.90 -16.03 -1.74
N GLU A 202 12.99 -16.38 -2.64
CA GLU A 202 13.36 -16.74 -4.02
C GLU A 202 13.57 -15.49 -4.87
N VAL A 203 12.60 -14.58 -4.80
CA VAL A 203 12.58 -13.34 -5.57
C VAL A 203 12.00 -12.22 -4.72
N VAL A 204 12.45 -11.00 -4.98
CA VAL A 204 11.81 -9.79 -4.44
C VAL A 204 11.30 -9.01 -5.63
N TYR A 205 9.99 -8.78 -5.68
CA TYR A 205 9.41 -7.89 -6.67
C TYR A 205 9.38 -6.47 -6.12
N ARG A 206 9.34 -5.50 -7.04
CA ARG A 206 9.03 -4.12 -6.72
C ARG A 206 8.16 -3.48 -7.79
N CYS A 207 7.39 -2.48 -7.40
CA CYS A 207 6.73 -1.58 -8.32
C CYS A 207 7.01 -0.14 -7.94
N ARG A 208 7.05 0.73 -8.94
CA ARG A 208 7.19 2.16 -8.73
C ARG A 208 5.84 2.77 -8.39
N ARG A 209 5.81 3.67 -7.43
CA ARG A 209 4.68 4.58 -7.20
C ARG A 209 4.72 5.69 -8.26
N ALA A 210 4.24 5.37 -9.46
CA ALA A 210 4.36 6.21 -10.64
C ALA A 210 3.32 7.35 -10.65
N HIS A 211 3.72 8.48 -11.23
CA HIS A 211 2.79 9.54 -11.61
C HIS A 211 2.13 9.19 -12.94
N THR A 212 0.81 9.25 -13.02
CA THR A 212 0.11 9.20 -14.31
C THR A 212 0.09 10.61 -14.90
N GLY A 213 0.94 10.87 -15.89
CA GLY A 213 1.03 12.16 -16.56
C GLY A 213 -0.25 12.48 -17.34
N GLY A 214 -1.15 13.25 -16.73
CA GLY A 214 -2.32 13.85 -17.34
C GLY A 214 -2.49 15.28 -16.82
N SER A 215 -3.05 16.16 -17.64
CA SER A 215 -3.24 17.59 -17.35
C SER A 215 -4.19 17.90 -16.19
N GLU A 216 -4.94 16.90 -15.69
CA GLU A 216 -6.02 17.09 -14.71
C GLU A 216 -5.73 16.57 -13.29
N GLY A 217 -4.55 16.02 -12.99
CA GLY A 217 -4.27 15.67 -11.60
C GLY A 217 -2.99 14.87 -11.34
N ASN A 218 -2.49 15.02 -10.11
CA ASN A 218 -1.34 14.29 -9.56
C ASN A 218 -1.76 12.89 -9.08
N TYR A 219 -2.43 12.12 -9.94
CA TYR A 219 -2.86 10.76 -9.62
C TYR A 219 -1.65 9.81 -9.65
N ARG A 220 -1.67 8.81 -8.77
CA ARG A 220 -0.59 7.83 -8.64
C ARG A 220 -1.12 6.42 -8.86
N VAL A 221 -0.30 5.58 -9.46
CA VAL A 221 -0.59 4.17 -9.68
C VAL A 221 0.69 3.37 -9.47
N PHE A 222 0.58 2.12 -9.04
CA PHE A 222 1.71 1.22 -9.11
C PHE A 222 2.00 0.87 -10.58
N SER A 223 3.28 0.97 -10.96
CA SER A 223 3.73 0.43 -12.24
C SER A 223 3.60 -1.10 -12.25
N PRO A 224 3.68 -1.73 -13.43
CA PRO A 224 3.90 -3.18 -13.49
C PRO A 224 5.06 -3.61 -12.60
N PRO A 225 4.96 -4.77 -11.92
CA PRO A 225 6.01 -5.26 -11.06
C PRO A 225 7.23 -5.69 -11.88
N GLU A 226 8.41 -5.45 -11.32
CA GLU A 226 9.69 -5.93 -11.85
C GLU A 226 10.46 -6.66 -10.74
N GLU A 227 11.29 -7.62 -11.12
CA GLU A 227 12.22 -8.23 -10.16
C GLU A 227 13.21 -7.16 -9.68
N ARG A 228 13.33 -7.02 -8.36
CA ARG A 228 14.29 -6.13 -7.74
C ARG A 228 15.69 -6.76 -7.87
N PRO A 229 16.66 -6.05 -8.48
CA PRO A 229 18.03 -6.51 -8.53
C PRO A 229 18.62 -6.64 -7.13
N TRP A 230 19.29 -7.76 -6.85
CA TRP A 230 20.01 -7.92 -5.60
C TRP A 230 21.25 -7.01 -5.61
N PRO A 231 21.45 -6.18 -4.58
CA PRO A 231 22.66 -5.40 -4.49
C PRO A 231 23.87 -6.36 -4.43
N VAL A 232 24.75 -6.26 -5.43
CA VAL A 232 26.00 -7.02 -5.49
C VAL A 232 26.79 -6.69 -4.22
N ARG A 233 27.18 -7.72 -3.46
CA ARG A 233 28.06 -7.53 -2.29
C ARG A 233 29.37 -6.92 -2.80
N ARG A 234 29.54 -5.60 -2.68
CA ARG A 234 30.86 -4.99 -2.81
C ARG A 234 31.69 -5.54 -1.65
N ARG A 235 32.55 -6.53 -1.90
CA ARG A 235 33.62 -6.89 -0.96
C ARG A 235 34.40 -5.60 -0.72
N ARG A 236 34.31 -5.04 0.48
CA ARG A 236 35.31 -4.06 0.93
C ARG A 236 36.63 -4.80 0.93
N LEU A 237 37.44 -4.59 -0.11
CA LEU A 237 38.86 -4.86 -0.04
C LEU A 237 39.39 -3.94 1.06
N LEU A 238 39.53 -4.48 2.27
CA LEU A 238 40.34 -3.88 3.31
C LEU A 238 41.76 -3.86 2.76
N SER A 239 42.15 -2.74 2.14
CA SER A 239 43.56 -2.46 1.87
C SER A 239 44.26 -2.33 3.21
N ARG A 240 44.87 -3.43 3.67
CA ARG A 240 45.99 -3.38 4.60
C ARG A 240 47.09 -2.57 3.92
N GLN A 241 47.11 -1.26 4.10
CA GLN A 241 48.38 -0.54 3.99
C GLN A 241 49.15 -0.83 5.27
N GLY A 242 50.03 -1.82 5.15
CA GLY A 242 51.07 -2.07 6.13
C GLY A 242 51.95 -0.84 6.26
N GLY A 243 52.27 -0.51 7.51
CA GLY A 243 53.27 0.49 7.81
C GLY A 243 54.62 0.13 7.19
N LYS A 244 55.35 1.16 6.78
CA LYS A 244 56.80 1.13 6.77
C LYS A 244 57.28 2.20 7.75
N ARG A 245 58.15 1.73 8.63
CA ARG A 245 59.01 2.49 9.54
C ARG A 245 59.92 3.41 8.76
#